data_AF-A0A940UTM7-F1
#
_entry.id   AF-A0A940UTM7-F1
#
_cell.length_a   1.000
_cell.length_b   1.000
_cell.length_c   1.000
_cell.angle_alpha   90.00
_cell.angle_beta   90.00
_cell.angle_gamma   90.00
#
_symmetry.space_group_name_H-M   'P 1'
#
loop_
_entity.id
_entity.type
_entity.pdbx_description
1 polymer ?
#
loop_
_entity_poly.entity_id
_entity_poly.type
_entity_poly.pdbx_seq_one_letter_code
_entity_poly.pdbx_strand_id
1 'polypeptide(L)' 'ILTSQGKNALGGVRNYVVNGKMTEGYGLVAYPAEYGVTGVMTFIVNQDGIIYQKNLGKSTAQAVNAIKAFDPDKTWKQVQ' A
#
# COMPACT_ATOMS: atom_id res chain seq x y z
N ILE A 1 2.76 8.46 1.43
CA ILE A 1 3.68 7.70 0.54
C ILE A 1 4.46 6.71 1.41
N LEU A 2 4.63 5.48 0.95
CA LEU A 2 5.43 4.45 1.59
C LEU A 2 6.82 4.49 0.97
N THR A 3 7.85 4.42 1.81
CA THR A 3 9.25 4.59 1.41
C THR A 3 10.01 3.27 1.34
N SER A 4 9.31 2.15 1.43
CA SER A 4 9.89 0.81 1.36
C SER A 4 8.84 -0.22 0.93
N GLN A 5 9.32 -1.41 0.57
CA GLN A 5 8.52 -2.60 0.37
C GLN A 5 8.93 -3.74 1.30
N GLY A 6 7.95 -4.58 1.61
CA GLY A 6 8.11 -5.79 2.42
C GLY A 6 8.32 -7.05 1.58
N LYS A 7 8.35 -8.18 2.28
CA LYS A 7 8.70 -9.49 1.70
C LYS A 7 7.68 -10.04 0.69
N ASN A 8 6.43 -9.58 0.75
CA ASN A 8 5.37 -10.04 -0.14
C ASN A 8 5.29 -9.22 -1.44
N ALA A 9 6.03 -8.12 -1.55
CA ALA A 9 6.14 -7.36 -2.78
C ALA A 9 7.04 -8.07 -3.80
N LEU A 10 6.79 -7.83 -5.09
CA LEU A 10 7.69 -8.25 -6.16
C LEU A 10 9.08 -7.61 -5.94
N GLY A 11 10.15 -8.41 -5.98
CA GLY A 11 11.51 -7.95 -5.68
C GLY A 11 11.89 -7.95 -4.19
N GLY A 12 10.97 -8.36 -3.29
CA GLY A 12 11.26 -8.59 -1.87
C GLY A 12 11.50 -7.31 -1.05
N VAL A 13 12.13 -7.47 0.12
CA VAL A 13 12.36 -6.35 1.06
C VAL A 13 13.33 -5.33 0.45
N ARG A 14 12.92 -4.06 0.37
CA ARG A 14 13.75 -2.97 -0.17
C ARG A 14 13.36 -1.62 0.42
N ASN A 15 14.35 -0.76 0.67
CA ASN A 15 14.14 0.65 0.97
C ASN A 15 14.18 1.45 -0.34
N TYR A 16 13.23 2.36 -0.55
CA TYR A 16 13.14 3.19 -1.75
C TYR A 16 14.02 4.43 -1.71
N VAL A 17 14.49 4.82 -0.52
CA VAL A 17 15.31 6.01 -0.33
C VAL A 17 16.79 5.63 -0.30
N VAL A 18 17.54 6.14 -1.27
CA VAL A 18 19.00 5.99 -1.40
C VAL A 18 19.63 7.38 -1.48
N ASN A 19 20.63 7.65 -0.65
CA ASN A 19 21.30 8.96 -0.56
C ASN A 19 20.32 10.13 -0.38
N GLY A 20 19.27 9.94 0.42
CA GLY A 20 18.23 10.94 0.68
C GLY A 20 17.25 11.18 -0.48
N LYS A 21 17.37 10.43 -1.57
CA LYS A 21 16.49 10.53 -2.75
C LYS A 21 15.67 9.25 -2.91
N MET A 22 14.39 9.40 -3.26
CA MET A 22 13.49 8.27 -3.51
C MET A 22 13.65 7.77 -4.95
N THR A 23 14.72 7.01 -5.21
CA THR A 23 15.09 6.53 -6.57
C THR A 23 14.74 5.07 -6.81
N GLU A 24 14.57 4.27 -5.75
CA GLU A 24 14.42 2.82 -5.85
C GLU A 24 12.95 2.34 -5.84
N GLY A 25 12.00 3.27 -5.95
CA GLY A 25 10.56 2.96 -6.03
C GLY A 25 9.69 3.89 -5.18
N TYR A 26 8.43 3.50 -5.03
CA TYR A 26 7.46 4.17 -4.16
C TYR A 26 6.30 3.23 -3.83
N GLY A 27 5.58 3.51 -2.75
CA GLY A 27 4.28 2.90 -2.49
C GLY A 27 3.22 3.94 -2.20
N LEU A 28 2.02 3.76 -2.73
CA LEU A 28 0.87 4.61 -2.47
C LEU A 28 -0.24 3.80 -1.80
N VAL A 29 -1.01 4.47 -0.95
CA VAL A 29 -2.19 3.92 -0.30
C VAL A 29 -3.34 4.90 -0.53
N ALA A 30 -4.45 4.41 -1.06
CA ALA A 30 -5.69 5.16 -1.23
C ALA A 30 -6.80 4.47 -0.44
N TYR A 31 -7.59 5.24 0.28
CA TYR A 31 -8.67 4.73 1.13
C TYR A 31 -9.82 5.73 1.17
N PRO A 32 -11.05 5.30 1.48
CA PRO A 32 -12.19 6.21 1.60
C PRO A 32 -11.93 7.28 2.65
N ALA A 33 -12.28 8.53 2.34
CA ALA A 33 -12.27 9.61 3.32
C ALA A 33 -13.23 9.29 4.49
N GLU A 34 -14.38 8.70 4.18
CA GLU A 34 -15.34 8.19 5.16
C GLU A 34 -15.77 6.77 4.78
N TYR A 35 -15.42 5.78 5.62
CA TYR A 35 -15.73 4.38 5.37
C TYR A 35 -17.25 4.14 5.35
N GLY A 36 -17.72 3.44 4.32
CA GLY A 36 -19.15 3.14 4.11
C GLY A 36 -19.93 4.28 3.45
N VAL A 37 -19.33 5.48 3.34
CA VAL A 37 -19.94 6.64 2.67
C VAL A 37 -19.25 6.91 1.33
N THR A 38 -17.94 7.18 1.36
CA THR A 38 -17.16 7.44 0.12
C THR A 38 -16.57 6.17 -0.48
N GLY A 39 -16.75 5.02 0.17
CA GLY A 39 -16.26 3.72 -0.28
C GLY A 39 -15.94 2.76 0.88
N VAL A 40 -15.59 1.52 0.55
CA VAL A 40 -15.24 0.47 1.53
C VAL A 40 -13.89 -0.20 1.26
N MET A 41 -13.27 0.09 0.12
CA MET A 41 -12.01 -0.54 -0.30
C MET A 41 -10.81 0.36 -0.03
N THR A 42 -9.73 -0.24 0.44
CA THR A 42 -8.39 0.36 0.45
C THR A 42 -7.61 -0.22 -0.72
N PHE A 43 -6.84 0.62 -1.39
CA PHE A 43 -5.98 0.26 -2.51
C PHE A 43 -4.53 0.58 -2.20
N ILE A 44 -3.62 -0.28 -2.67
CA ILE A 44 -2.18 -0.01 -2.67
C ILE A 44 -1.58 -0.31 -4.04
N VAL A 45 -0.58 0.48 -4.43
CA VAL A 45 0.13 0.37 -5.71
C VAL A 45 1.57 0.85 -5.54
N ASN A 46 2.50 0.29 -6.30
CA ASN A 46 3.90 0.69 -6.38
C ASN A 46 4.30 1.03 -7.84
N GLN A 47 5.59 1.19 -8.11
CA GLN A 47 6.13 1.46 -9.45
C GLN A 47 5.86 0.36 -10.50
N ASP A 48 5.51 -0.86 -10.07
CA ASP A 48 5.23 -1.98 -10.98
C ASP A 48 3.82 -1.86 -11.60
N GLY A 49 3.00 -0.91 -11.12
CA GLY A 49 1.67 -0.63 -11.65
C GLY A 49 0.58 -1.64 -11.25
N ILE A 50 0.93 -2.67 -10.47
CA ILE A 50 -0.03 -3.67 -9.98
C ILE A 50 -0.82 -3.09 -8.81
N ILE A 51 -2.15 -3.10 -8.94
CA ILE A 51 -3.06 -2.57 -7.92
C ILE A 51 -3.59 -3.73 -7.08
N TYR A 52 -3.44 -3.59 -5.76
CA TYR A 52 -4.04 -4.48 -4.78
C TYR A 52 -5.13 -3.76 -4.01
N GLN A 53 -6.18 -4.49 -3.63
CA GLN A 53 -7.25 -3.98 -2.78
C GLN A 53 -7.50 -4.86 -1.56
N LYS A 54 -7.97 -4.24 -0.48
CA LYS A 54 -8.43 -4.92 0.73
C LYS A 54 -9.49 -4.07 1.44
N ASN A 55 -10.54 -4.71 1.94
CA ASN A 55 -11.47 -4.05 2.85
C ASN A 55 -10.89 -4.12 4.28
N LEU A 56 -10.53 -2.98 4.86
CA LEU A 56 -9.99 -2.87 6.23
C LEU A 56 -11.07 -2.57 7.28
N GLY A 57 -12.33 -2.46 6.87
CA GLY A 57 -13.47 -2.22 7.74
C GLY A 57 -13.56 -0.78 8.27
N LYS A 58 -14.38 -0.59 9.30
CA LYS A 58 -14.69 0.73 9.88
C LYS A 58 -13.44 1.48 10.39
N SER A 59 -12.39 0.76 10.75
CA SER A 59 -11.11 1.32 11.21
C SER A 59 -10.09 1.55 10.09
N THR A 60 -10.53 1.69 8.84
CA THR A 60 -9.65 1.84 7.67
C THR A 60 -8.60 2.95 7.85
N ALA A 61 -8.98 4.14 8.31
CA ALA A 61 -8.03 5.25 8.49
C ALA A 61 -6.93 4.92 9.51
N GLN A 62 -7.28 4.26 10.61
CA GLN A 62 -6.32 3.82 11.64
C GLN A 62 -5.40 2.72 11.08
N ALA A 63 -5.97 1.75 10.37
CA ALA A 63 -5.23 0.66 9.75
C ALA A 63 -4.24 1.15 8.69
N VAL A 64 -4.63 2.12 7.87
CA VAL A 64 -3.74 2.72 6.85
C VAL A 64 -2.56 3.45 7.48
N ASN A 65 -2.77 4.19 8.58
CA ASN A 65 -1.69 4.88 9.29
C ASN A 65 -0.63 3.92 9.89
N ALA A 66 -1.03 2.66 10.13
CA ALA A 66 -0.13 1.60 10.60
C ALA A 66 0.69 0.96 9.47
N ILE A 67 0.32 1.15 8.19
CA ILE A 67 1.07 0.62 7.05
C ILE A 67 2.38 1.40 6.91
N LYS A 68 3.52 0.71 7.02
CA LYS A 68 4.86 1.30 6.92
C LYS A 68 5.61 0.97 5.63
N ALA A 69 5.18 -0.07 4.92
CA ALA A 69 5.80 -0.54 3.70
C ALA A 69 4.74 -1.09 2.73
N PHE A 70 5.03 -1.04 1.43
CA PHE A 70 4.23 -1.74 0.42
C PHE A 70 4.47 -3.24 0.58
N ASP A 71 3.52 -3.95 1.17
CA ASP A 71 3.66 -5.37 1.51
C ASP A 71 2.33 -6.12 1.29
N PRO A 72 1.89 -6.31 0.03
CA PRO A 72 0.65 -7.00 -0.29
C PRO A 72 0.76 -8.51 0.02
N ASP A 73 0.49 -8.88 1.27
CA ASP A 73 0.36 -10.30 1.66
C ASP A 73 -0.85 -10.99 0.97
N LYS A 74 -1.04 -12.28 1.27
CA LYS A 74 -2.10 -13.11 0.66
C LYS A 74 -3.53 -12.63 0.96
N THR A 75 -3.73 -11.71 1.89
CA THR A 75 -5.04 -11.13 2.21
C THR A 75 -5.41 -9.96 1.32
N TRP A 76 -4.45 -9.43 0.57
CA TRP A 76 -4.68 -8.44 -0.48
C TRP A 76 -5.09 -9.12 -1.77
N LYS A 77 -6.10 -8.57 -2.44
CA LYS A 77 -6.57 -9.06 -3.74
C LYS A 77 -6.01 -8.19 -4.84
N GLN A 78 -5.26 -8.76 -5.78
CA GLN A 78 -4.91 -8.08 -7.02
C GLN A 78 -6.18 -7.82 -7.85
N VAL A 79 -6.32 -6.62 -8.40
CA VAL A 79 -7.52 -6.22 -9.17
C VAL A 79 -7.25 -5.92 -10.64
N GLN A 80 -6.02 -5.53 -10.98
CA GLN A 80 -5.60 -5.25 -12.35
C GLN A 80 -4.13 -5.60 -12.52
#